data_AF-A0A8T4CM44-F1
#
_entry.id   AF-A0A8T4CM44-F1
#
_cell.length_a   1.000
_cell.length_b   1.000
_cell.length_c   1.000
_cell.angle_alpha   90.00
_cell.angle_beta   90.00
_cell.angle_gamma   90.00
#
_symmetry.space_group_name_H-M   'P 1'
#
loop_
_entity.id
_entity.type
_entity.pdbx_description
1 polymer ?
#
loop_
_entity_poly.entity_id
_entity_poly.type
_entity_poly.pdbx_seq_one_letter_code
_entity_poly.pdbx_strand_id
1 'polypeptide(L)'
;MNEKTKAFIRDRFAEFYNEESQRIEAPKSIERREFGFLLFQAETMTRHKSFNDAEELKSFLKKNIPVHVYYSTAYYETPDEPMEKKGWMGADIYFDIDADHIPTKCAKVHDRW
;
A
#
# COMPACT_ATOMS: atom_id res chain seq x y z
N MET A 1 0.19 14.64 -16.30
CA MET A 1 -1.07 13.90 -16.58
C MET A 1 -2.25 14.87 -16.44
N ASN A 2 -3.17 14.91 -17.40
CA ASN A 2 -4.34 15.82 -17.33
C ASN A 2 -5.41 15.28 -16.36
N GLU A 3 -6.33 16.15 -15.94
CA GLU A 3 -7.36 15.80 -14.94
C GLU A 3 -8.34 14.72 -15.40
N LYS A 4 -8.66 14.65 -16.70
CA LYS A 4 -9.53 13.59 -17.25
C LYS A 4 -8.86 12.21 -17.12
N THR A 5 -7.57 12.13 -17.41
CA THR A 5 -6.79 10.90 -17.26
C THR A 5 -6.69 10.49 -15.79
N LYS A 6 -6.44 11.44 -14.86
CA LYS A 6 -6.42 11.15 -13.42
C LYS A 6 -7.77 10.62 -12.92
N ALA A 7 -8.87 11.26 -13.31
CA ALA A 7 -10.21 10.83 -12.94
C ALA A 7 -10.50 9.41 -13.47
N PHE A 8 -10.21 9.16 -14.74
CA PHE A 8 -10.37 7.83 -15.34
C PHE A 8 -9.58 6.75 -14.60
N ILE A 9 -8.32 7.00 -14.27
CA ILE A 9 -7.49 6.03 -13.52
C ILE A 9 -8.06 5.80 -12.12
N ARG A 10 -8.46 6.87 -11.42
CA ARG A 10 -9.08 6.76 -10.10
C ARG A 10 -10.35 5.92 -10.15
N ASP A 11 -11.18 6.10 -11.17
CA ASP A 11 -12.42 5.33 -11.34
C ASP A 11 -12.13 3.84 -11.57
N ARG A 12 -11.08 3.50 -12.33
CA ARG A 12 -10.61 2.11 -12.48
C ARG A 12 -10.12 1.50 -11.17
N PHE A 13 -9.41 2.26 -10.33
CA PHE A 13 -9.03 1.81 -8.99
C PHE A 13 -10.25 1.61 -8.09
N ALA A 14 -11.23 2.52 -8.16
CA ALA A 14 -12.46 2.41 -7.38
C ALA A 14 -13.27 1.17 -7.77
N GLU A 15 -13.39 0.88 -9.06
CA GLU A 15 -14.00 -0.34 -9.58
C GLU A 15 -13.30 -1.59 -9.05
N PHE A 16 -11.96 -1.65 -9.16
CA PHE A 16 -11.18 -2.76 -8.61
C PHE A 16 -11.41 -2.96 -7.10
N TYR A 17 -11.31 -1.89 -6.29
CA TYR A 17 -11.53 -2.03 -4.85
C TYR A 17 -12.97 -2.45 -4.51
N ASN A 18 -13.97 -2.10 -5.32
CA ASN A 18 -15.36 -2.50 -5.06
C ASN A 18 -15.64 -3.95 -5.48
N GLU A 19 -15.28 -4.29 -6.71
CA GLU A 19 -15.67 -5.55 -7.35
C GLU A 19 -14.69 -6.68 -7.01
N GLU A 20 -13.40 -6.37 -6.93
CA GLU A 20 -12.31 -7.36 -6.83
C GLU A 20 -11.63 -7.35 -5.45
N SER A 21 -12.21 -6.70 -4.43
CA SER A 21 -11.65 -6.64 -3.07
C SER A 21 -11.30 -7.99 -2.43
N GLN A 22 -11.92 -9.08 -2.87
CA GLN A 22 -11.61 -10.41 -2.38
C GLN A 22 -10.23 -10.92 -2.81
N ARG A 23 -9.64 -10.33 -3.86
CA ARG A 23 -8.26 -10.62 -4.30
C ARG A 23 -7.20 -9.96 -3.43
N ILE A 24 -7.60 -9.07 -2.50
CA ILE A 24 -6.69 -8.38 -1.60
C ILE A 24 -6.53 -9.24 -0.35
N GLU A 25 -5.38 -9.89 -0.26
CA GLU A 25 -5.00 -10.68 0.90
C GLU A 25 -4.43 -9.78 2.00
N ALA A 26 -4.96 -9.93 3.21
CA ALA A 26 -4.39 -9.26 4.38
C ALA A 26 -3.06 -9.92 4.76
N PRO A 27 -2.07 -9.12 5.22
CA PRO A 27 -0.84 -9.69 5.74
C PRO A 27 -1.11 -10.47 7.04
N LYS A 28 -0.23 -11.43 7.35
CA LYS A 28 -0.26 -12.14 8.64
C LYS A 28 -0.11 -11.15 9.80
N SER A 29 -0.85 -11.37 10.88
CA SER A 29 -0.89 -10.50 12.07
C SER A 29 -1.17 -9.04 11.71
N ILE A 30 -2.21 -8.81 10.90
CA ILE A 30 -2.63 -7.49 10.41
C ILE A 30 -2.78 -6.47 11.55
N GLU A 31 -3.30 -6.91 12.69
CA GLU A 31 -3.54 -6.11 13.88
C GLU A 31 -2.26 -5.55 14.52
N ARG A 32 -1.10 -6.11 14.17
CA ARG A 32 0.22 -5.70 14.65
C ARG A 32 1.01 -4.89 13.62
N ARG A 33 0.41 -4.55 12.48
CA ARG A 33 1.11 -3.85 11.39
C ARG A 33 0.65 -2.42 11.23
N GLU A 34 1.60 -1.56 10.93
CA GLU A 34 1.31 -0.21 10.46
C GLU A 34 1.02 -0.26 8.95
N PHE A 35 0.02 0.49 8.51
CA PHE A 35 -0.28 0.71 7.10
C PHE A 35 0.04 2.15 6.67
N GLY A 36 0.50 2.26 5.43
CA GLY A 36 0.78 3.50 4.73
C GLY A 36 0.00 3.58 3.43
N PHE A 37 -0.53 4.76 3.10
CA PHE A 37 -1.37 4.99 1.93
C PHE A 37 -1.00 6.28 1.20
N LEU A 38 -0.91 6.22 -0.13
CA LEU A 38 -0.93 7.43 -0.97
C LEU A 38 -2.29 7.54 -1.65
N LEU A 39 -2.93 8.71 -1.56
CA LEU A 39 -4.22 8.99 -2.20
C LEU A 39 -4.00 9.83 -3.47
N PHE A 40 -4.90 9.72 -4.45
CA PHE A 40 -4.78 10.43 -5.74
C PHE A 40 -4.63 11.96 -5.65
N GLN A 41 -5.14 12.58 -4.59
CA GLN A 41 -5.09 14.02 -4.36
C GLN A 41 -4.08 14.43 -3.28
N ALA A 42 -3.43 13.45 -2.63
CA ALA A 42 -2.50 13.72 -1.54
C ALA A 42 -1.06 13.76 -2.06
N GLU A 43 -0.34 14.81 -1.68
CA GLU A 43 1.10 14.92 -1.95
C GLU A 43 1.95 14.13 -0.95
N THR A 44 1.35 13.73 0.17
CA THR A 44 2.03 13.04 1.26
C THR A 44 1.35 11.72 1.60
N MET A 45 2.15 10.78 2.10
CA MET A 45 1.67 9.48 2.53
C MET A 45 0.95 9.59 3.88
N THR A 46 -0.27 9.05 3.94
CA THR A 46 -0.98 8.83 5.20
C THR A 46 -0.37 7.61 5.90
N ARG A 47 0.12 7.79 7.12
CA ARG A 47 0.75 6.75 7.94
C ARG A 47 0.01 6.57 9.26
N HIS A 48 0.53 5.71 10.14
CA HIS A 48 -0.01 5.47 11.48
C HIS A 48 -1.47 4.98 11.43
N LYS A 49 -1.72 4.00 10.55
CA LYS A 49 -2.98 3.27 10.47
C LYS A 49 -2.76 1.82 10.82
N SER A 50 -3.73 1.22 11.47
CA SER A 50 -3.80 -0.20 11.79
C SER A 50 -5.21 -0.69 11.46
N PHE A 51 -5.36 -1.99 11.27
CA PHE A 51 -6.65 -2.64 11.02
C PHE A 51 -6.70 -3.93 11.84
N ASN A 52 -7.86 -4.24 12.39
CA ASN A 52 -8.02 -5.45 13.19
C ASN A 52 -8.15 -6.70 12.32
N ASP A 53 -8.72 -6.54 11.12
CA ASP A 53 -8.95 -7.65 10.19
C ASP A 53 -8.97 -7.18 8.72
N ALA A 54 -9.05 -8.17 7.83
CA ALA A 54 -9.06 -7.95 6.38
C ALA A 54 -10.29 -7.17 5.90
N GLU A 55 -11.45 -7.31 6.54
CA GLU A 55 -12.68 -6.64 6.11
C GLU A 55 -12.64 -5.15 6.45
N GLU A 56 -12.03 -4.77 7.58
CA GLU A 56 -11.77 -3.38 7.94
C GLU A 56 -10.83 -2.73 6.90
N LEU A 57 -9.75 -3.41 6.53
CA LEU A 57 -8.84 -2.95 5.47
C LEU A 57 -9.57 -2.79 4.13
N LYS A 58 -10.31 -3.81 3.67
CA LYS A 58 -11.05 -3.74 2.40
C LYS A 58 -12.07 -2.61 2.40
N SER A 59 -12.77 -2.39 3.52
CA SER A 59 -13.73 -1.28 3.68
C SER A 59 -13.04 0.08 3.57
N PHE A 60 -11.86 0.22 4.17
CA PHE A 60 -11.04 1.43 4.04
C PHE A 60 -10.61 1.67 2.59
N LEU A 61 -10.14 0.64 1.88
CA LEU A 61 -9.70 0.74 0.49
C LEU A 61 -10.85 1.17 -0.44
N LYS A 62 -12.03 0.57 -0.30
CA LYS A 62 -13.25 0.94 -1.05
C LYS A 62 -13.63 2.40 -0.86
N LYS A 63 -13.51 2.90 0.37
CA LYS A 63 -13.88 4.27 0.72
C LYS A 63 -12.88 5.30 0.23
N ASN A 64 -11.58 5.03 0.35
CA ASN A 64 -10.53 6.03 0.16
C ASN A 64 -9.84 5.95 -1.20
N ILE A 65 -9.90 4.80 -1.88
CA ILE A 65 -9.36 4.57 -3.23
C ILE A 65 -7.88 5.02 -3.32
N PRO A 66 -6.98 4.44 -2.50
CA PRO A 66 -5.57 4.80 -2.55
C PRO A 66 -4.91 4.33 -3.85
N VAL A 67 -3.96 5.13 -4.35
CA VAL A 67 -3.11 4.77 -5.51
C VAL A 67 -1.96 3.84 -5.09
N HIS A 68 -1.48 3.97 -3.85
CA HIS A 68 -0.50 3.05 -3.27
C HIS A 68 -0.91 2.63 -1.87
N VAL A 69 -0.67 1.36 -1.56
CA VAL A 69 -0.98 0.72 -0.29
C VAL A 69 0.25 -0.04 0.16
N TYR A 70 0.70 0.22 1.39
CA TYR A 70 1.85 -0.41 2.00
C TYR A 70 1.50 -0.88 3.40
N TYR A 71 2.21 -1.89 3.89
CA TYR A 71 2.23 -2.27 5.30
C TYR A 71 3.66 -2.44 5.78
N SER A 72 3.87 -2.27 7.08
CA SER A 72 5.19 -2.41 7.69
C SER A 72 5.67 -3.85 7.70
N THR A 73 6.95 -4.06 7.39
CA THR A 73 7.63 -5.32 7.65
C THR A 73 7.73 -5.61 9.16
N ALA A 74 7.80 -4.53 9.96
CA ALA A 74 7.80 -4.58 11.41
C ALA A 74 6.42 -4.88 12.00
N TYR A 75 6.45 -5.51 13.16
CA TYR A 75 5.31 -5.74 14.04
C TYR A 75 5.41 -4.83 15.26
N TYR A 76 4.27 -4.32 15.71
CA TYR A 76 4.15 -3.36 16.81
C TYR A 76 3.04 -3.79 17.77
N GLU A 77 3.18 -3.42 19.04
CA GLU A 77 2.12 -3.57 20.05
C GLU A 77 0.96 -2.60 19.80
N THR A 78 1.26 -1.37 19.36
CA THR A 78 0.26 -0.33 19.04
C THR A 78 0.63 0.37 17.73
N PRO A 79 0.26 -0.20 16.56
CA PRO A 79 0.86 0.20 15.28
C PRO A 79 0.47 1.60 14.77
N ASP A 80 -0.63 2.17 15.26
CA ASP A 80 -1.18 3.48 14.93
C ASP A 80 -0.67 4.62 15.83
N GLU A 81 0.13 4.34 16.86
CA GLU A 81 0.77 5.37 17.68
C GLU A 81 2.01 5.99 16.99
N PRO A 82 2.57 7.10 17.51
CA PRO A 82 3.89 7.59 17.11
C PRO A 82 5.00 6.57 17.43
N MET A 83 6.11 6.64 16.68
CA MET A 83 7.18 5.62 16.74
C MET A 83 7.68 5.28 18.14
N GLU A 84 7.82 6.27 19.02
CA GLU A 84 8.29 6.11 20.40
C GLU A 84 7.37 5.23 21.26
N LYS A 85 6.09 5.13 20.89
CA LYS A 85 5.05 4.44 21.65
C LYS A 85 4.55 3.16 20.99
N LYS A 86 5.02 2.83 19.78
CA LYS A 86 4.52 1.68 19.03
C LYS A 86 4.82 0.33 19.69
N GLY A 87 5.90 0.24 20.46
CA GLY A 87 6.38 -1.03 21.02
C GLY A 87 6.79 -2.01 19.91
N TRP A 88 7.99 -1.85 19.34
CA TRP A 88 8.49 -2.76 18.29
C TRP A 88 8.66 -4.18 18.83
N MET A 89 8.11 -5.17 18.12
CA MET A 89 8.11 -6.58 18.52
C MET A 89 9.04 -7.46 17.68
N GLY A 90 9.36 -7.02 16.46
CA GLY A 90 10.06 -7.84 15.47
C GLY A 90 9.81 -7.32 14.05
N ALA A 91 10.41 -7.97 13.06
CA ALA A 91 10.12 -7.71 11.66
C ALA A 91 10.33 -8.95 10.80
N ASP A 92 9.58 -9.01 9.70
CA ASP A 92 9.85 -9.95 8.63
C ASP A 92 11.13 -9.57 7.87
N ILE A 93 11.76 -10.56 7.26
CA ILE A 93 12.86 -10.37 6.33
C ILE A 93 12.28 -10.41 4.92
N TYR A 94 12.32 -9.27 4.23
CA TYR A 94 11.94 -9.15 2.82
C TYR A 94 13.18 -8.90 1.96
N PHE A 95 13.14 -9.39 0.73
CA PHE A 95 14.10 -9.08 -0.31
C PHE A 95 13.33 -8.46 -1.47
N ASP A 96 13.77 -7.29 -1.93
CA ASP A 96 13.24 -6.65 -3.12
C ASP A 96 14.25 -6.85 -4.25
N ILE A 97 13.82 -7.47 -5.36
CA ILE A 97 14.65 -7.69 -6.54
C ILE A 97 14.17 -6.72 -7.60
N ASP A 98 14.84 -5.58 -7.64
CA ASP A 98 14.50 -4.51 -8.56
C ASP A 98 14.95 -4.85 -9.99
N ALA A 99 13.99 -4.87 -10.90
CA ALA A 99 14.19 -5.25 -12.30
C ALA A 99 15.12 -4.25 -13.03
N ASP A 100 15.09 -2.97 -12.65
CA ASP A 100 15.90 -1.92 -13.28
C ASP A 100 17.41 -2.14 -13.04
N HIS A 101 17.75 -2.89 -11.99
CA HIS A 101 19.13 -3.23 -11.64
C HIS A 101 19.61 -4.53 -12.30
N ILE A 102 18.74 -5.26 -13.00
CA ILE A 102 19.11 -6.48 -13.71
C ILE A 102 19.69 -6.09 -15.09
N PRO A 103 20.97 -6.40 -15.38
CA PRO A 103 21.58 -6.04 -16.64
C PRO A 103 20.99 -6.87 -17.79
N THR A 104 19.99 -6.32 -18.48
CA THR A 104 19.42 -6.91 -19.69
C THR A 104 19.85 -6.16 -20.94
N LYS A 105 19.98 -6.87 -22.07
CA LYS A 105 20.38 -6.26 -23.35
C LYS A 105 19.33 -5.27 -23.89
N CYS A 106 18.07 -5.41 -23.46
CA CYS A 106 16.94 -4.61 -23.93
C CYS A 106 16.49 -3.50 -22.96
N ALA A 107 17.10 -3.36 -21.78
CA ALA A 107 16.71 -2.37 -20.76
C ALA A 107 16.49 -0.96 -21.37
N LYS A 108 17.47 -0.47 -22.13
CA LYS A 108 17.42 0.85 -22.80
C LYS A 108 16.28 1.04 -23.82
N VAL A 109 15.68 -0.05 -24.30
CA VAL A 109 14.57 -0.01 -25.26
C VAL A 109 13.24 0.10 -24.53
N HIS A 110 13.11 -0.54 -23.37
CA HIS A 110 11.84 -0.73 -22.66
C HIS A 110 11.67 0.18 -21.44
N ASP A 111 12.75 0.72 -20.87
CA ASP A 111 12.71 1.62 -19.72
C ASP A 111 12.39 3.07 -20.15
N ARG A 112 11.17 3.31 -20.59
CA ARG A 112 10.64 4.65 -20.87
C ARG A 112 9.54 4.98 -19.88
N TRP A 113 9.82 5.96 -19.02
CA TRP A 113 8.94 6.48 -17.98
C TRP A 113 8.32 7.82 -18.39
#